data_AF-A0A354ICX4-F1
#
_entry.id   AF-A0A354ICX4-F1
#
_cell.length_a   1.000
_cell.length_b   1.000
_cell.length_c   1.000
_cell.angle_alpha   90.00
_cell.angle_beta   90.00
_cell.angle_gamma   90.00
#
_symmetry.space_group_name_H-M   'P 1'
#
loop_
_entity.id
_entity.type
_entity.pdbx_description
1 polymer ?
#
loop_
_entity_poly.entity_id
_entity_poly.type
_entity_poly.pdbx_seq_one_letter_code
_entity_poly.pdbx_strand_id
1 'polypeptide(L)'
;MADDIILQVDPELLKRKSADITNKIGEIERAFGAIESRINATRGYWTGDSSEKYQKYFKDIKPDMEKVIKRLKEHPKDLLDMAGLYVEGESAASEIATALPADVIE
;
A
#
# COMPACT_ATOMS: atom_id res chain seq x y z
N MET A 1 -26.09 1.72 29.16
CA MET A 1 -24.90 2.51 28.78
C MET A 1 -24.16 1.64 27.79
N ALA A 2 -24.10 2.03 26.52
CA ALA A 2 -23.40 1.23 25.51
C ALA A 2 -21.92 1.26 25.88
N ASP A 3 -21.37 0.10 26.19
CA ASP A 3 -19.95 -0.06 26.49
C ASP A 3 -19.20 0.36 25.22
N ASP A 4 -18.46 1.46 25.32
CA ASP A 4 -17.75 2.08 24.22
C ASP A 4 -16.62 1.11 23.84
N ILE A 5 -16.81 0.32 22.79
CA ILE A 5 -15.77 -0.56 22.26
C ILE A 5 -14.67 0.36 21.71
N ILE A 6 -13.65 0.65 22.53
CA ILE A 6 -12.53 1.51 22.14
C ILE A 6 -11.67 0.72 21.15
N LEU A 7 -11.89 0.97 19.86
CA LEU A 7 -10.98 0.54 18.81
C LEU A 7 -9.63 1.26 18.99
N GLN A 8 -8.58 0.50 19.31
CA GLN A 8 -7.20 1.00 19.42
C GLN A 8 -6.71 1.63 18.11
N VAL A 9 -7.31 1.24 16.98
CA VAL A 9 -6.97 1.73 15.64
C VAL A 9 -8.27 1.95 14.86
N ASP A 10 -8.44 3.14 14.29
CA ASP A 10 -9.57 3.47 13.42
C ASP A 10 -9.43 2.76 12.05
N PRO A 11 -10.31 1.78 11.72
CA PRO A 11 -10.24 1.04 10.47
C PRO A 11 -10.46 1.91 9.23
N GLU A 12 -11.22 3.00 9.35
CA GLU A 12 -11.48 3.92 8.26
C GLU A 12 -10.24 4.77 7.95
N LEU A 13 -9.49 5.15 8.99
CA LEU A 13 -8.19 5.81 8.83
C LEU A 13 -7.18 4.88 8.13
N LEU A 14 -7.17 3.58 8.47
CA LEU A 14 -6.31 2.59 7.80
C LEU A 14 -6.62 2.48 6.31
N LYS A 15 -7.92 2.38 5.94
CA LYS A 15 -8.38 2.34 4.55
C LYS A 15 -8.01 3.59 3.76
N ARG A 16 -8.14 4.77 4.39
CA ARG A 16 -7.74 6.04 3.75
C ARG A 16 -6.24 6.09 3.49
N LYS A 17 -5.43 5.72 4.50
CA LYS A 17 -3.96 5.70 4.34
C LYS A 17 -3.50 4.65 3.34
N SER A 18 -4.12 3.48 3.27
CA SER A 18 -3.80 2.48 2.25
C SER A 18 -4.11 2.98 0.84
N ALA A 19 -5.20 3.73 0.65
CA ALA A 19 -5.53 4.37 -0.62
C ALA A 19 -4.50 5.43 -1.01
N ASP A 20 -4.10 6.31 -0.07
CA ASP A 20 -3.08 7.33 -0.30
C ASP A 20 -1.72 6.72 -0.68
N ILE A 21 -1.30 5.66 0.02
CA ILE A 21 -0.06 4.94 -0.27
C ILE A 21 -0.13 4.32 -1.68
N THR A 22 -1.25 3.71 -2.03
CA THR A 22 -1.48 3.13 -3.36
C THR A 22 -1.35 4.19 -4.46
N ASN A 23 -1.94 5.38 -4.26
CA ASN A 23 -1.85 6.48 -5.20
C ASN A 23 -0.40 6.95 -5.41
N LYS A 24 0.36 7.12 -4.32
CA LYS A 24 1.78 7.51 -4.38
C LYS A 24 2.65 6.46 -5.07
N ILE A 25 2.37 5.17 -4.86
CA ILE A 25 3.05 4.09 -5.58
C ILE A 25 2.80 4.21 -7.08
N GLY A 26 1.56 4.48 -7.49
CA GLY A 26 1.22 4.71 -8.90
C GLY A 26 1.94 5.93 -9.50
N GLU A 27 2.18 6.99 -8.73
CA GLU A 27 3.02 8.11 -9.17
C GLU A 27 4.48 7.71 -9.39
N ILE A 28 5.06 6.92 -8.48
CA ILE A 28 6.43 6.39 -8.61
C ILE A 28 6.55 5.51 -9.87
N GLU A 29 5.59 4.62 -10.10
CA GLU A 29 5.57 3.76 -11.29
C GLU A 29 5.51 4.58 -12.59
N ARG A 30 4.66 5.60 -12.63
CA ARG A 30 4.55 6.51 -13.79
C ARG A 30 5.85 7.28 -14.02
N ALA A 31 6.45 7.82 -12.96
CA ALA A 31 7.71 8.56 -13.05
C ALA A 31 8.84 7.65 -13.55
N PHE A 32 8.92 6.42 -13.04
CA PHE A 32 9.92 5.45 -13.47
C PHE A 32 9.73 5.03 -14.94
N GLY A 33 8.50 4.77 -15.36
CA GLY A 33 8.20 4.49 -16.78
C GLY A 33 8.51 5.66 -17.71
N ALA A 34 8.32 6.90 -17.25
CA ALA A 34 8.71 8.09 -18.00
C ALA A 34 10.24 8.20 -18.17
N ILE A 35 11.02 7.84 -17.14
CA ILE A 35 12.48 7.77 -17.21
C ILE A 35 12.90 6.71 -18.23
N GLU A 36 12.33 5.51 -18.17
CA GLU A 36 12.60 4.43 -19.13
C GLU A 36 12.34 4.86 -20.57
N SER A 37 11.18 5.50 -20.80
CA SER A 37 10.81 6.01 -22.13
C SER A 37 11.81 7.06 -22.65
N ARG A 38 12.23 8.00 -21.80
CA ARG A 38 13.23 9.01 -22.16
C ARG A 38 14.61 8.41 -22.47
N ILE A 39 15.03 7.40 -21.73
CA ILE A 39 16.29 6.67 -21.97
C ILE A 39 16.22 5.88 -23.29
N ASN A 40 15.07 5.29 -23.60
CA ASN A 40 14.88 4.61 -24.87
C ASN A 40 14.83 5.59 -26.05
N ALA A 41 14.21 6.76 -25.88
CA ALA A 41 14.14 7.80 -26.91
C ALA A 41 15.51 8.44 -27.22
N THR A 42 16.40 8.53 -26.22
CA THR A 42 17.76 9.10 -26.40
C THR A 42 18.68 8.21 -27.26
N ARG A 43 18.31 6.94 -27.52
CA ARG A 43 19.02 6.07 -28.48
C ARG A 43 19.09 6.64 -29.90
N GLY A 44 18.09 7.42 -30.32
CA GLY A 44 18.03 7.96 -31.68
C GLY A 44 19.01 9.11 -31.95
N TYR A 45 19.42 9.84 -30.90
CA TYR A 45 20.22 11.07 -31.02
C TYR A 45 21.62 10.96 -30.40
N TRP A 46 21.82 10.04 -29.45
CA TRP A 46 23.07 9.88 -28.72
C TRP A 46 23.64 8.48 -28.94
N THR A 47 24.35 8.30 -30.05
CA THR A 47 25.11 7.08 -30.38
C THR A 47 26.57 7.28 -29.98
N GLY A 48 26.98 6.66 -28.87
CA GLY A 48 28.36 6.70 -28.36
C GLY A 48 28.49 6.10 -26.96
N ASP A 49 29.72 5.87 -26.50
CA ASP A 49 30.06 5.16 -25.24
C ASP A 49 29.30 5.68 -24.00
N SER A 50 29.02 6.97 -23.93
CA SER A 50 28.27 7.57 -22.81
C SER A 50 26.80 7.13 -22.77
N SER A 51 26.16 6.95 -23.93
CA SER A 51 24.78 6.46 -24.04
C SER A 51 24.68 5.00 -23.63
N GLU A 52 25.67 4.19 -24.01
CA GLU A 52 25.74 2.77 -23.66
C GLU A 52 25.94 2.58 -22.15
N LYS A 53 26.78 3.40 -21.51
CA LYS A 53 26.94 3.44 -20.05
C LYS A 53 25.65 3.80 -19.32
N TYR A 54 24.93 4.83 -19.77
CA TYR A 54 23.66 5.23 -19.15
C TYR A 54 22.57 4.16 -19.29
N GLN A 55 22.49 3.51 -20.46
CA GLN A 55 21.55 2.41 -20.68
C GLN A 55 21.87 1.21 -19.77
N LYS A 56 23.16 0.86 -19.64
CA LYS A 56 23.61 -0.20 -18.75
C LYS A 56 23.26 0.13 -17.29
N TYR A 57 23.60 1.33 -16.84
CA TYR A 57 23.29 1.78 -15.48
C TYR A 57 21.78 1.75 -15.18
N PHE A 58 20.94 2.20 -16.11
CA PHE A 58 19.50 2.13 -15.94
C PHE A 58 18.98 0.69 -15.89
N LYS A 59 19.51 -0.19 -16.75
CA LYS A 59 19.17 -1.61 -16.76
C LYS A 59 19.57 -2.30 -15.45
N ASP A 60 20.67 -1.88 -14.84
CA ASP A 60 21.15 -2.42 -13.57
C ASP A 60 20.26 -1.97 -12.38
N ILE A 61 19.73 -0.74 -12.42
CA ILE A 61 18.86 -0.21 -11.34
C ILE A 61 17.41 -0.68 -11.45
N LYS A 62 16.94 -0.97 -12.66
CA LYS A 62 15.54 -1.33 -12.91
C LYS A 62 15.02 -2.48 -12.01
N PRO A 63 15.75 -3.60 -11.84
CA PRO A 63 15.33 -4.68 -10.94
C PRO A 63 15.18 -4.25 -9.48
N ASP A 64 16.07 -3.38 -8.99
CA ASP A 64 16.01 -2.86 -7.62
C ASP A 64 14.78 -1.96 -7.44
N MET A 65 14.49 -1.12 -8.43
CA MET A 65 13.29 -0.28 -8.42
C MET A 65 12.01 -1.11 -8.43
N GLU A 66 11.94 -2.14 -9.27
CA GLU A 66 10.81 -3.08 -9.32
C GLU A 66 10.62 -3.80 -7.98
N LYS A 67 11.73 -4.19 -7.32
CA LYS A 67 11.69 -4.80 -5.98
C LYS A 67 11.18 -3.82 -4.92
N VAL A 68 11.61 -2.55 -4.96
CA VAL A 68 11.14 -1.51 -4.03
C VAL A 68 9.64 -1.27 -4.22
N ILE A 69 9.18 -1.11 -5.47
CA ILE A 69 7.76 -0.93 -5.79
C ILE A 69 6.95 -2.13 -5.29
N LYS A 70 7.44 -3.36 -5.50
CA LYS A 70 6.78 -4.56 -5.00
C LYS A 70 6.61 -4.55 -3.49
N ARG A 71 7.66 -4.22 -2.73
CA ARG A 71 7.59 -4.13 -1.26
C ARG A 71 6.67 -3.01 -0.80
N LEU A 72 6.70 -1.85 -1.46
CA LEU A 72 5.79 -0.76 -1.14
C LEU A 72 4.32 -1.15 -1.34
N LYS A 73 4.01 -2.01 -2.31
CA LYS A 73 2.66 -2.55 -2.52
C LYS A 73 2.20 -3.55 -1.46
N GLU A 74 3.11 -4.13 -0.67
CA GLU A 74 2.75 -5.02 0.45
C GLU A 74 2.09 -4.22 1.58
N HIS A 75 2.61 -3.03 1.91
CA HIS A 75 2.09 -2.20 3.00
C HIS A 75 0.61 -1.81 2.92
N PRO A 76 0.06 -1.31 1.79
CA PRO A 76 -1.37 -1.03 1.71
C PRO A 76 -2.22 -2.30 1.76
N LYS A 77 -1.70 -3.46 1.33
CA LYS A 77 -2.39 -4.74 1.50
C LYS A 77 -2.45 -5.12 2.98
N ASP A 78 -1.33 -5.03 3.69
CA ASP A 78 -1.28 -5.32 5.13
C ASP A 78 -2.22 -4.40 5.93
N LEU A 79 -2.29 -3.11 5.57
CA LEU A 79 -3.21 -2.15 6.21
C LEU A 79 -4.68 -2.48 5.97
N LEU A 80 -5.03 -2.96 4.76
CA LEU A 80 -6.40 -3.39 4.45
C LEU A 80 -6.76 -4.69 5.15
N ASP A 81 -5.83 -5.65 5.20
CA ASP A 81 -5.99 -6.92 5.91
C ASP A 81 -6.19 -6.65 7.41
N MET A 82 -5.41 -5.74 8.02
CA MET A 82 -5.63 -5.29 9.40
C MET A 82 -7.03 -4.66 9.57
N ALA A 83 -7.43 -3.75 8.69
CA ALA A 83 -8.75 -3.12 8.78
C ALA A 83 -9.90 -4.14 8.69
N GLY A 84 -9.75 -5.20 7.88
CA GLY A 84 -10.71 -6.31 7.80
C GLY A 84 -10.81 -7.10 9.10
N LEU A 85 -9.67 -7.47 9.69
CA LEU A 85 -9.61 -8.18 10.97
C LEU A 85 -10.27 -7.39 12.12
N TYR A 86 -10.14 -6.05 12.13
CA TYR A 86 -10.80 -5.21 13.13
C TYR A 86 -12.32 -5.21 12.98
N VAL A 87 -12.85 -5.13 11.75
CA VAL A 87 -14.30 -5.16 11.49
C VAL A 87 -14.92 -6.51 11.86
N GLU A 88 -14.24 -7.61 11.51
CA GLU A 88 -14.71 -8.96 11.88
C GLU A 88 -14.71 -9.17 13.40
N GLY A 89 -13.65 -8.73 14.08
CA GLY A 89 -13.56 -8.79 15.54
C GLY A 89 -14.66 -7.97 16.23
N GLU A 90 -14.98 -6.80 15.70
CA GLU A 90 -16.06 -5.95 16.21
C GLU A 90 -17.44 -6.60 16.01
N SER A 91 -17.72 -7.17 14.83
CA SER A 91 -18.98 -7.88 14.58
C SER A 91 -19.16 -9.05 15.54
N ALA A 92 -18.12 -9.86 15.75
CA ALA A 92 -18.15 -10.98 16.68
C ALA A 92 -18.33 -10.51 18.14
N ALA A 93 -17.65 -9.43 18.55
CA ALA A 93 -17.82 -8.84 19.88
C ALA A 93 -19.23 -8.29 20.09
N SER A 94 -19.79 -7.61 19.09
CA SER A 94 -21.17 -7.09 19.11
C SER A 94 -22.21 -8.21 19.16
N GLU A 95 -22.01 -9.30 18.42
CA GLU A 95 -22.85 -10.50 18.49
C GLU A 95 -22.81 -11.15 19.87
N ILE A 96 -21.62 -11.27 20.48
CA ILE A 96 -21.48 -11.79 21.85
C ILE A 96 -22.14 -10.85 22.87
N ALA A 97 -21.94 -9.53 22.73
CA ALA A 97 -22.52 -8.53 23.62
C ALA A 97 -24.06 -8.49 23.53
N THR A 98 -24.63 -8.70 22.34
CA THR A 98 -26.08 -8.81 22.14
C THR A 98 -26.65 -10.17 22.56
N ALA A 99 -25.82 -11.22 22.56
CA ALA A 99 -26.18 -12.53 23.09
C ALA A 99 -26.09 -12.62 24.62
N LEU A 100 -25.42 -11.68 25.30
CA LEU A 100 -25.43 -11.60 26.75
C LEU A 100 -26.83 -11.16 27.24
N PRO A 101 -27.51 -11.96 28.08
CA PRO A 101 -28.78 -11.55 28.65
C PRO A 101 -28.56 -10.31 29.53
N ALA A 102 -29.37 -9.28 29.30
CA ALA A 102 -29.30 -7.98 30.00
C ALA A 102 -29.70 -8.03 31.48
N ASP A 103 -29.77 -9.22 32.09
CA ASP A 103 -30.43 -9.43 33.38
C ASP A 103 -29.62 -10.39 34.26
N VAL A 104 -28.58 -9.87 34.91
CA VAL A 104 -27.84 -10.60 35.96
C VAL A 104 -27.50 -9.68 37.15
N ILE A 105 -28.31 -8.65 37.43
CA ILE A 105 -28.21 -7.91 38.69
C ILE A 105 -29.60 -7.86 39.33
N GLU A 106 -29.84 -8.79 40.26
CA GLU A 106 -30.90 -8.72 41.28
C GLU A 106 -30.26 -8.43 42.65
#